data_AF-A0A920SS08-F1
#
_entry.id   AF-A0A920SS08-F1
#
_cell.length_a   1.000
_cell.length_b   1.000
_cell.length_c   1.000
_cell.angle_alpha   90.00
_cell.angle_beta   90.00
_cell.angle_gamma   90.00
#
_symmetry.space_group_name_H-M   'P 1'
#
loop_
_entity.id
_entity.type
_entity.pdbx_description
1 polymer ?
#
loop_
_entity_poly.entity_id
_entity_poly.type
_entity_poly.pdbx_seq_one_letter_code
_entity_poly.pdbx_strand_id
1 'polypeptide(L)'
;MPIGIKDVLQTKDMPTTLGSPIFKDRQTGIDSASVNALRLAGAVILGKTVTTEFAFMVRGRPPILLMPAPPPAGHPAVQRRP
;
A
#
# COMPACT_ATOMS: atom_id res chain seq x y z
N MET A 1 8.72 15.32 -11.14
CA MET A 1 8.16 14.02 -11.58
C MET A 1 7.45 13.35 -10.41
N PRO A 2 6.18 12.94 -10.55
CA PRO A 2 5.46 12.24 -9.47
C PRO A 2 5.91 10.78 -9.34
N ILE A 3 6.15 10.31 -8.12
CA ILE A 3 6.61 8.94 -7.84
C ILE A 3 5.81 8.34 -6.67
N GLY A 4 5.44 7.07 -6.80
CA GLY A 4 4.91 6.25 -5.70
C GLY A 4 6.04 5.45 -5.05
N ILE A 5 6.07 5.39 -3.72
CA ILE A 5 7.11 4.69 -2.95
C ILE A 5 6.53 3.39 -2.38
N LYS A 6 7.20 2.26 -2.62
CA LYS A 6 6.78 0.98 -2.01
C LYS A 6 6.79 1.08 -0.49
N ASP A 7 5.76 0.56 0.16
CA ASP A 7 5.58 0.61 1.63
C ASP A 7 6.56 -0.26 2.45
N VAL A 8 7.72 -0.57 1.87
CA VAL A 8 8.89 -1.13 2.54
C VAL A 8 10.04 -0.14 2.65
N LEU A 9 10.00 0.95 1.87
CA LEU A 9 11.00 2.02 1.91
C LEU A 9 10.54 3.07 2.91
N GLN A 10 11.41 3.48 3.82
CA GLN A 10 11.07 4.46 4.85
C GLN A 10 10.93 5.86 4.24
N THR A 11 9.96 6.59 4.77
CA THR A 11 9.71 7.99 4.45
C THR A 11 9.60 8.78 5.75
N LYS A 12 10.13 9.99 5.78
CA LYS A 12 10.09 10.84 6.98
C LYS A 12 8.68 11.35 7.32
N ASP A 13 7.87 11.57 6.29
CA ASP A 13 6.58 12.26 6.33
C ASP A 13 5.36 11.33 6.27
N MET A 14 5.55 10.06 5.90
CA MET A 14 4.47 9.07 5.82
C MET A 14 4.81 7.78 6.59
N PRO A 15 3.83 7.12 7.23
CA PRO A 15 4.03 5.81 7.87
C PRO A 15 4.54 4.76 6.88
N THR A 16 5.34 3.81 7.38
CA THR A 16 5.84 2.67 6.61
C THR A 16 5.42 1.38 7.31
N THR A 17 4.37 0.75 6.78
CA THR A 17 3.68 -0.35 7.48
C THR A 17 4.20 -1.73 7.14
N LEU A 18 5.12 -1.84 6.16
CA LEU A 18 5.60 -3.12 5.65
C LEU A 18 4.46 -4.05 5.20
N GLY A 19 3.28 -3.50 4.88
CA GLY A 19 2.08 -4.26 4.57
C GLY A 19 1.46 -5.01 5.75
N SER A 20 1.95 -4.84 6.99
CA SER A 20 1.52 -5.61 8.17
C SER A 20 0.81 -4.76 9.22
N PRO A 21 -0.29 -5.26 9.85
CA PRO A 21 -1.01 -4.55 10.91
C PRO A 21 -0.15 -4.20 12.12
N ILE A 22 0.90 -4.99 12.39
CA ILE A 22 1.84 -4.77 13.50
C ILE A 22 2.56 -3.42 13.36
N PHE A 23 2.78 -2.96 12.13
CA PHE A 23 3.53 -1.75 11.83
C PHE A 23 2.65 -0.62 11.29
N LYS A 24 1.32 -0.69 11.48
CA LYS A 24 0.36 0.30 10.96
C LYS A 24 0.73 1.77 11.29
N ASP A 25 1.29 2.01 12.47
CA ASP A 25 1.65 3.35 12.96
C ASP A 25 3.17 3.58 12.96
N ARG A 26 3.94 2.74 12.27
CA ARG A 26 5.40 2.85 12.23
C ARG A 26 5.82 4.06 11.39
N GLN A 27 6.24 5.13 12.07
CA GLN A 27 6.84 6.31 11.44
C GLN A 27 8.21 6.58 12.07
N THR A 28 9.25 6.57 11.23
CA THR A 28 10.64 6.66 11.71
C THR A 28 11.26 8.05 11.57
N GLY A 29 10.56 9.00 10.94
CA GLY A 29 11.06 10.37 10.73
C GLY A 29 12.27 10.48 9.79
N ILE A 30 12.67 9.37 9.16
CA ILE A 30 13.82 9.29 8.26
C ILE A 30 13.39 8.76 6.89
N ASP A 31 14.04 9.26 5.84
CA ASP A 31 13.92 8.75 4.49
C ASP A 31 14.98 7.65 4.24
N SER A 32 14.62 6.59 3.52
CA SER A 32 15.61 5.64 2.99
C SER A 32 16.52 6.32 1.95
N ALA A 33 17.75 5.83 1.76
CA ALA A 33 18.73 6.43 0.84
C ALA A 33 18.16 6.70 -0.58
N SER A 34 17.42 5.74 -1.14
CA SER A 34 16.75 5.91 -2.45
C SER A 34 15.69 7.01 -2.44
N VAL A 35 14.90 7.12 -1.37
CA VAL A 35 13.87 8.15 -1.22
C VAL A 35 14.53 9.53 -1.07
N ASN A 36 15.61 9.63 -0.30
CA ASN A 36 16.37 10.86 -0.16
C ASN A 36 16.97 11.31 -1.51
N ALA A 37 17.57 10.39 -2.27
CA ALA A 37 18.08 10.67 -3.61
C ALA A 37 16.97 11.18 -4.56
N LEU A 38 15.79 10.56 -4.53
CA LEU A 38 14.63 11.02 -5.32
C LEU A 38 14.17 12.43 -4.91
N ARG A 39 14.13 12.73 -3.61
CA ARG A 39 13.80 14.09 -3.13
C ARG A 39 14.83 15.11 -3.60
N LEU A 40 16.12 14.80 -3.48
CA LEU A 40 17.21 15.66 -3.94
C LEU A 40 17.16 15.89 -5.46
N ALA A 41 16.68 14.90 -6.22
CA ALA A 41 16.45 15.02 -7.65
C ALA A 41 15.16 15.79 -8.02
N GLY A 42 14.40 16.31 -7.04
CA GLY A 42 13.16 17.06 -7.28
C GLY A 42 11.92 16.20 -7.56
N ALA A 43 11.93 14.92 -7.14
CA ALA A 43 10.75 14.08 -7.23
C ALA A 43 9.67 14.52 -6.23
N VAL A 44 8.41 14.45 -6.66
CA VAL A 44 7.24 14.67 -5.81
C VAL A 44 6.69 13.31 -5.42
N ILE A 45 6.76 12.97 -4.14
CA ILE A 45 6.28 11.68 -3.64
C ILE A 45 4.78 11.78 -3.36
N LEU A 46 3.96 11.05 -4.13
CA LEU A 46 2.50 11.14 -4.04
C LEU A 46 1.92 10.28 -2.92
N GLY A 47 2.62 9.21 -2.53
CA GLY A 47 2.13 8.28 -1.52
C GLY A 47 2.85 6.95 -1.50
N LYS A 48 2.36 6.07 -0.63
CA LYS A 48 2.85 4.71 -0.45
C LYS A 48 2.07 3.72 -1.31
N THR A 49 2.78 2.80 -1.97
CA THR A 49 2.15 1.73 -2.73
C THR A 49 2.00 0.47 -1.88
N VAL A 50 0.89 -0.23 -2.08
CA VAL A 50 0.56 -1.46 -1.33
C VAL A 50 1.66 -2.49 -1.52
N THR A 51 2.07 -3.11 -0.42
CA THR A 51 3.02 -4.22 -0.40
C THR A 51 2.41 -5.42 0.30
N THR A 52 2.90 -6.60 -0.05
CA THR A 52 2.69 -7.82 0.72
C THR A 52 3.40 -7.67 2.07
N GLU A 53 2.90 -8.33 3.11
CA GLU A 53 3.55 -8.33 4.42
C GLU A 53 5.03 -8.67 4.30
N PHE A 54 5.88 -7.77 4.77
CA PHE A 54 7.34 -7.87 4.75
C PHE A 54 7.95 -8.05 3.35
N ALA A 55 7.23 -7.69 2.28
CA ALA A 55 7.59 -8.03 0.89
C ALA A 55 7.81 -9.55 0.66
N PHE A 56 7.20 -10.40 1.50
CA PHE A 56 7.28 -11.84 1.39
C PHE A 56 6.27 -12.37 0.34
N MET A 57 6.47 -13.59 -0.16
CA MET A 57 5.63 -14.22 -1.19
C MET A 57 4.26 -14.67 -0.66
N VAL A 58 3.43 -13.72 -0.26
CA VAL A 58 2.00 -13.90 -0.01
C VAL A 58 1.26 -12.95 -0.95
N ARG A 59 0.24 -13.40 -1.67
CA ARG A 59 -0.54 -12.52 -2.56
C ARG A 59 -1.15 -11.38 -1.74
N GLY A 60 -0.57 -10.19 -1.83
CA GLY A 60 -1.08 -8.98 -1.17
C GLY A 60 -2.31 -8.43 -1.88
N ARG A 61 -3.02 -7.53 -1.21
CA ARG A 61 -4.16 -6.82 -1.79
C ARG A 61 -3.70 -6.09 -3.07
N PRO A 62 -4.39 -6.27 -4.22
CA PRO A 62 -4.00 -5.56 -5.44
C PRO A 62 -4.12 -4.04 -5.21
N PRO A 63 -3.27 -3.22 -5.87
CA PRO A 63 -3.39 -1.77 -5.79
C PRO A 63 -4.77 -1.33 -6.27
N ILE A 64 -5.28 -0.22 -5.72
CA ILE A 64 -6.62 0.33 -5.99
C ILE A 64 -6.91 0.52 -7.49
N LEU A 65 -5.87 0.62 -8.33
CA LEU A 65 -6.00 0.81 -9.77
C LEU A 65 -6.39 -0.48 -10.53
N LEU A 66 -6.29 -1.67 -9.92
CA LEU A 66 -6.43 -2.94 -10.63
C LEU A 66 -7.78 -3.66 -10.41
N MET A 67 -8.68 -3.16 -9.56
CA MET A 67 -10.01 -3.76 -9.40
C MET A 67 -11.11 -2.71 -9.19
N PRO A 68 -12.25 -2.79 -9.92
CA PRO A 68 -13.50 -2.23 -9.43
C PRO A 68 -13.86 -2.91 -8.11
N ALA A 69 -14.41 -2.15 -7.16
CA ALA A 69 -14.76 -2.66 -5.84
C ALA A 69 -15.55 -3.97 -5.92
N PRO A 70 -15.23 -4.99 -5.11
CA PRO A 70 -16.03 -6.21 -5.08
C PRO A 70 -17.48 -5.84 -4.65
N PRO A 71 -18.51 -6.39 -5.31
CA PRO A 71 -19.88 -6.15 -4.88
C PRO A 71 -20.04 -6.60 -3.42
N PRO A 72 -20.85 -5.88 -2.61
CA PRO A 72 -21.07 -6.26 -1.23
C PRO A 72 -21.57 -7.71 -1.19
N ALA A 73 -20.93 -8.54 -0.36
CA ALA A 73 -21.26 -9.95 -0.19
C ALA A 73 -22.66 -10.10 0.43
N GLY A 74 -23.69 -10.02 -0.41
CA GLY A 74 -25.05 -10.41 -0.09
C GLY A 74 -25.17 -11.93 -0.14
N HIS A 75 -25.63 -12.50 0.97
CA HIS A 75 -26.10 -13.89 1.09
C HIS A 75 -26.88 -14.33 -0.16
N PRO A 76 -26.62 -15.51 -0.77
CA PRO A 76 -27.49 -16.01 -1.82
C PRO A 76 -28.84 -16.39 -1.19
N ALA A 77 -29.84 -15.53 -1.39
CA ALA A 77 -31.23 -15.88 -1.16
C ALA A 77 -31.57 -17.09 -2.04
N VAL A 78 -31.78 -18.23 -1.40
CA VAL A 78 -32.35 -19.44 -2.02
C VAL A 78 -33.71 -19.07 -2.58
N GLN A 79 -33.75 -18.77 -3.88
CA GLN A 79 -35.00 -18.55 -4.58
C GLN A 79 -35.66 -19.91 -4.80
N ARG A 80 -36.59 -20.25 -3.91
CA ARG A 80 -37.57 -21.31 -4.13
C ARG A 80 -38.35 -20.95 -5.40
N ARG A 81 -38.21 -21.77 -6.44
CA ARG A 81 -39.08 -21.69 -7.62
C ARG A 81 -40.43 -22.33 -7.28
N PRO A 82 -41.56 -21.79 -7.76
CA PRO A 82 -42.87 -22.42 -7.67
C PRO A 82 -42.94 -23.68 -8.54
#